data_AF-A0A813QJB8-F1
#
_entry.id   AF-A0A813QJB8-F1
#
_cell.length_a   1.000
_cell.length_b   1.000
_cell.length_c   1.000
_cell.angle_alpha   90.00
_cell.angle_beta   90.00
_cell.angle_gamma   90.00
#
_symmetry.space_group_name_H-M   'P 1'
#
loop_
_entity.id
_entity.type
_entity.pdbx_description
1 polymer ?
#
loop_
_entity_poly.entity_id
_entity_poly.type
_entity_poly.pdbx_seq_one_letter_code
_entity_poly.pdbx_strand_id
1 'polypeptide(L)'
;MLNRALRMMDGHIIIRLGFFIGDLHRQIEQLHQKQYAGTTATDTFTLYRGQGLSTGDFEQMMQNKGGFISFNNFLSTSNDRDLSYAFAESNQAGPD
;
A
#
# COMPACT_ATOMS: atom_id res chain seq x y z
N MET A 1 -11.45 3.99 -2.61
CA MET A 1 -11.48 5.15 -3.53
C MET A 1 -10.10 5.75 -3.76
N LEU A 2 -9.39 6.29 -2.74
CA LEU A 2 -8.08 6.93 -2.95
C LEU A 2 -7.00 5.99 -3.50
N ASN A 3 -6.69 4.89 -2.80
CA ASN A 3 -5.66 3.95 -3.25
C ASN A 3 -5.99 3.32 -4.60
N ARG A 4 -7.28 3.11 -4.91
CA ARG A 4 -7.73 2.69 -6.22
C ARG A 4 -7.46 3.76 -7.29
N ALA A 5 -7.80 5.01 -7.03
CA ALA A 5 -7.53 6.11 -7.95
C ALA A 5 -6.03 6.28 -8.22
N LEU A 6 -5.19 6.14 -7.20
CA LEU A 6 -3.73 6.14 -7.34
C LEU A 6 -3.22 4.94 -8.15
N ARG A 7 -3.76 3.74 -7.91
CA ARG A 7 -3.40 2.52 -8.66
C ARG A 7 -3.79 2.61 -10.14
N MET A 8 -4.99 3.13 -10.41
CA MET A 8 -5.54 3.28 -11.76
C MET A 8 -5.12 4.60 -12.45
N MET A 9 -4.33 5.44 -11.78
CA MET A 9 -3.92 6.76 -12.25
C MET A 9 -5.10 7.64 -12.69
N ASP A 10 -6.21 7.61 -11.94
CA ASP A 10 -7.38 8.46 -12.19
C ASP A 10 -7.07 9.91 -11.82
N GLY A 11 -6.61 10.68 -12.80
CA GLY A 11 -6.19 12.07 -12.62
C GLY A 11 -7.30 12.97 -12.07
N HIS A 12 -8.57 12.72 -12.38
CA HIS A 12 -9.68 13.54 -11.90
C HIS A 12 -9.88 13.36 -10.39
N ILE A 13 -9.84 12.13 -9.90
CA ILE A 13 -9.91 11.84 -8.46
C ILE A 13 -8.64 12.33 -7.75
N ILE A 14 -7.46 12.09 -8.34
CA ILE A 14 -6.18 12.51 -7.76
C ILE A 14 -6.12 14.02 -7.57
N ILE A 15 -6.51 14.81 -8.58
CA ILE A 15 -6.53 16.28 -8.48
C ILE A 15 -7.51 16.73 -7.40
N ARG A 16 -8.72 16.16 -7.35
CA ARG A 16 -9.73 16.51 -6.33
C ARG A 16 -9.27 16.18 -4.92
N LEU A 17 -8.56 15.07 -4.74
CA LEU A 17 -8.02 14.63 -3.44
C LEU A 17 -6.58 15.10 -3.20
N GLY A 18 -6.03 15.98 -4.04
CA GLY A 18 -4.62 16.37 -3.98
C GLY A 18 -4.21 16.96 -2.64
N PHE A 19 -5.08 17.78 -2.04
CA PHE A 19 -4.87 18.32 -0.70
C PHE A 19 -4.76 17.20 0.35
N PHE A 20 -5.67 16.21 0.29
CA PHE A 20 -5.70 15.08 1.22
C PHE A 20 -4.49 14.17 1.04
N ILE A 21 -4.09 13.90 -0.21
CA ILE A 21 -2.87 13.12 -0.53
C ILE A 21 -1.65 13.82 0.07
N GLY A 22 -1.53 15.13 -0.13
CA GLY A 22 -0.44 15.93 0.40
C GLY A 22 -0.40 15.93 1.93
N ASP A 23 -1.56 16.10 2.57
CA ASP A 23 -1.65 16.08 4.04
C ASP A 23 -1.35 14.69 4.62
N LEU A 24 -1.88 13.62 4.00
CA LEU A 24 -1.60 12.24 4.39
C LEU A 24 -0.11 11.92 4.30
N HIS A 25 0.53 12.31 3.19
CA HIS A 25 1.97 12.13 3.01
C HIS A 25 2.78 12.83 4.11
N ARG A 26 2.49 14.11 4.38
CA ARG A 26 3.17 14.87 5.44
C ARG A 26 2.96 14.28 6.83
N GLN A 27 1.77 13.77 7.13
CA GLN A 27 1.49 13.10 8.40
C GLN A 27 2.28 11.81 8.57
N ILE A 28 2.37 10.99 7.51
CA ILE A 28 3.19 9.77 7.51
C ILE A 28 4.66 10.12 7.75
N GLU A 29 5.19 11.14 7.07
CA GLU A 29 6.56 11.61 7.27
C GLU A 29 6.82 12.04 8.72
N GLN A 30 5.92 12.84 9.30
CA GLN A 30 6.03 13.26 10.70
C GLN A 30 5.98 12.09 11.68
N LEU A 31 5.10 11.11 11.45
CA LEU A 31 5.01 9.91 12.29
C LEU A 31 6.25 9.04 12.15
N HIS A 32 6.78 8.90 10.94
CA HIS A 32 8.02 8.19 10.70
C HIS A 32 9.19 8.84 11.45
N GLN A 33 9.35 10.16 11.34
CA GLN A 33 10.38 10.90 12.09
C GLN A 33 10.25 10.69 13.60
N LYS A 34 9.03 10.71 14.15
CA LYS A 34 8.78 10.46 15.58
C LYS A 34 9.11 9.02 15.99
N GLN A 35 8.76 8.04 15.16
CA GLN A 35 8.97 6.62 15.42
C GLN A 35 10.47 6.27 15.48
N TYR A 36 11.30 6.97 14.69
CA TYR A 36 12.75 6.73 14.62
C TYR A 36 13.59 7.84 15.27
N ALA A 37 12.97 8.77 16.00
CA ALA A 37 13.68 9.84 16.69
C ALA A 37 14.63 9.24 17.76
N GLY A 38 15.94 9.27 17.49
CA GLY A 38 16.98 8.79 18.40
C GLY A 38 17.45 7.35 18.17
N THR A 39 16.97 6.66 17.12
CA THR A 39 17.41 5.31 16.76
C THR A 39 18.24 5.35 15.48
N THR A 40 19.47 4.84 15.53
CA THR A 40 20.36 4.67 14.35
C THR A 40 20.18 3.32 13.66
N ALA A 41 19.50 2.37 14.31
CA ALA A 41 19.25 1.04 13.79
C ALA A 41 18.01 1.00 12.90
N THR A 42 18.23 0.90 11.59
CA THR A 42 17.21 0.49 10.62
C THR A 42 17.07 -1.02 10.65
N ASP A 43 16.50 -1.56 11.73
CA ASP A 43 16.16 -2.98 11.77
C ASP A 43 15.06 -3.24 10.75
N THR A 44 15.34 -4.16 9.82
CA THR A 44 14.32 -4.63 8.89
C THR A 44 13.33 -5.50 9.65
N PHE A 45 12.05 -5.25 9.41
CA PHE A 45 10.97 -6.03 10.01
C PHE A 45 9.97 -6.46 8.94
N THR A 46 9.33 -7.60 9.19
CA THR A 46 8.34 -8.18 8.27
C THR A 46 6.95 -7.67 8.61
N LEU A 47 6.24 -7.23 7.58
CA LEU A 47 4.83 -6.85 7.64
C LEU A 47 4.05 -7.62 6.58
N TYR A 48 2.75 -7.73 6.80
CA TYR A 48 1.81 -8.43 5.94
C TYR A 48 0.79 -7.45 5.36
N ARG A 49 0.35 -7.71 4.13
CA ARG A 49 -0.67 -6.93 3.43
C ARG A 49 -1.65 -7.88 2.78
N GLY A 50 -2.93 -7.74 3.15
CA GLY A 50 -4.04 -8.37 2.43
C GLY A 50 -4.49 -7.49 1.27
N GLN A 51 -4.62 -8.06 0.08
CA GLN A 51 -5.13 -7.36 -1.10
C GLN A 51 -5.76 -8.35 -2.09
N GLY A 52 -6.93 -7.99 -2.61
CA GLY A 52 -7.49 -8.64 -3.79
C GLY A 52 -6.72 -8.23 -5.05
N LEU A 53 -6.48 -9.17 -5.95
CA LEU A 53 -5.80 -8.95 -7.22
C LEU A 53 -6.59 -9.64 -8.33
N SER A 54 -6.56 -9.05 -9.54
CA SER A 54 -7.06 -9.74 -10.72
C SER A 54 -6.15 -10.93 -11.02
N THR A 55 -6.70 -11.97 -11.68
CA THR A 55 -5.89 -13.12 -12.11
C THR A 55 -4.74 -12.69 -13.02
N GLY A 56 -4.98 -11.73 -13.91
CA GLY A 56 -3.94 -11.20 -14.81
C GLY A 56 -2.80 -10.51 -14.06
N ASP A 57 -3.12 -9.65 -13.09
CA ASP A 57 -2.11 -8.99 -12.25
C ASP A 57 -1.31 -10.02 -11.45
N PHE A 58 -1.99 -11.04 -10.92
CA PHE A 58 -1.34 -12.13 -10.19
C PHE A 58 -0.39 -12.93 -11.07
N GLU A 59 -0.80 -13.30 -12.29
CA GLU A 59 0.04 -14.01 -13.25
C GLU A 59 1.26 -13.17 -13.66
N GLN A 60 1.08 -11.87 -13.89
CA GLN A 60 2.18 -10.95 -14.19
C GLN A 60 3.18 -10.88 -13.02
N MET A 61 2.70 -10.79 -11.78
CA MET A 61 3.55 -10.83 -10.59
C MET A 61 4.33 -12.15 -10.49
N MET A 62 3.69 -13.27 -10.81
CA MET A 62 4.31 -14.59 -10.79
C MET A 62 5.39 -14.76 -11.85
N GLN A 63 5.25 -14.11 -13.01
CA GLN A 63 6.26 -14.07 -14.07
C GLN A 63 7.44 -13.15 -13.70
N ASN A 64 7.20 -12.13 -12.87
CA ASN A 64 8.21 -11.17 -12.42
C ASN A 64 8.92 -11.58 -11.11
N LYS A 65 8.99 -12.89 -10.80
CA LYS A 65 9.71 -13.39 -9.61
C LYS A 65 11.20 -13.03 -9.68
N GLY A 66 11.71 -12.46 -8.59
CA GLY A 66 13.08 -11.94 -8.53
C GLY A 66 13.26 -10.55 -9.14
N GLY A 67 12.21 -9.99 -9.76
CA GLY A 67 12.17 -8.61 -10.23
C GLY A 67 11.66 -7.63 -9.17
N PHE A 68 11.50 -6.37 -9.57
CA PHE A 68 11.00 -5.30 -8.71
C PHE A 68 9.49 -5.11 -8.85
N ILE A 69 8.85 -4.65 -7.77
CA ILE A 69 7.46 -4.22 -7.75
C ILE A 69 7.43 -2.73 -7.39
N SER A 70 6.72 -1.95 -8.19
CA SER A 70 6.41 -0.54 -7.91
C SER A 70 4.92 -0.38 -7.70
N PHE A 71 4.54 0.53 -6.81
CA PHE A 71 3.14 0.86 -6.51
C PHE A 71 3.00 2.37 -6.36
N ASN A 72 1.92 2.92 -6.92
CA ASN A 72 1.64 4.37 -6.90
C ASN A 72 0.72 4.77 -5.73
N ASN A 73 0.28 3.80 -4.94
CA ASN A 73 -0.64 3.99 -3.82
C ASN A 73 0.06 3.84 -2.46
N PHE A 74 -0.58 4.34 -1.41
CA PHE A 74 -0.09 4.13 -0.04
C PHE A 74 -0.28 2.68 0.39
N LEU A 75 0.67 2.16 1.16
CA LEU A 75 0.60 0.83 1.75
C LEU A 75 -0.03 0.89 3.13
N SER A 76 -1.01 0.01 3.34
CA SER A 76 -1.52 -0.35 4.65
C SER A 76 -1.10 -1.79 4.90
N THR A 77 -0.43 -2.03 6.01
CA THR A 77 0.17 -3.30 6.38
C THR A 77 -0.03 -3.57 7.88
N SER A 78 0.12 -4.82 8.29
CA SER A 78 0.01 -5.26 9.69
C SER A 78 1.17 -6.18 10.07
N ASN A 79 1.56 -6.17 11.33
CA ASN A 79 2.40 -7.23 11.90
C ASN A 79 1.63 -8.55 12.11
N ASP A 80 0.30 -8.46 12.23
CA ASP A 80 -0.61 -9.60 12.32
C ASP A 80 -0.97 -10.13 10.93
N ARG A 81 -0.58 -11.39 10.70
CA ARG A 81 -0.82 -12.11 9.45
C ARG A 81 -2.29 -12.49 9.28
N ASP A 82 -2.98 -12.89 10.34
CA ASP A 82 -4.38 -13.33 10.28
C ASP A 82 -5.28 -12.14 9.97
N LEU A 83 -4.97 -10.97 10.53
CA LEU A 83 -5.62 -9.72 10.16
C LEU A 83 -5.43 -9.40 8.68
N SER A 84 -4.24 -9.65 8.14
CA SER A 84 -3.96 -9.45 6.71
C SER A 84 -4.76 -10.42 5.83
N TYR A 85 -5.00 -11.65 6.26
CA TYR A 85 -5.89 -12.58 5.55
C TYR A 85 -7.33 -12.10 5.54
N ALA A 86 -7.85 -11.61 6.67
CA ALA A 86 -9.20 -11.03 6.71
C ALA A 86 -9.36 -9.84 5.74
N PHE A 87 -8.32 -9.02 5.57
CA PHE A 87 -8.31 -7.97 4.54
C PHE A 87 -8.27 -8.53 3.11
N ALA A 88 -7.57 -9.62 2.84
CA ALA A 88 -7.57 -10.24 1.52
C ALA A 88 -8.94 -10.83 1.16
N GLU A 89 -9.56 -11.54 2.11
CA GLU A 89 -10.87 -12.16 1.94
C GLU A 89 -11.98 -11.13 1.73
N SER A 90 -11.99 -10.06 2.52
CA SER A 90 -12.99 -8.98 2.37
C SER A 90 -12.90 -8.22 1.05
N ASN A 91 -11.77 -8.31 0.34
CA ASN A 91 -11.56 -7.63 -0.95
C ASN A 91 -11.69 -8.55 -2.18
N GLN A 92 -12.18 -9.79 -2.02
CA GLN A 92 -12.32 -10.73 -3.13
C GLN A 92 -13.26 -10.25 -4.25
N ALA A 93 -14.30 -9.49 -3.91
CA ALA A 93 -15.31 -9.01 -4.87
C ALA A 93 -14.91 -7.73 -5.64
N GLY A 94 -13.75 -7.13 -5.31
CA GLY A 94 -13.29 -5.87 -5.89
C GLY A 94 -11.77 -5.83 -6.00
N PRO A 95 -11.16 -6.59 -6.93
CA PRO A 95 -9.71 -6.67 -7.07
C PRO A 95 -9.02 -5.34 -7.49
N ASP A 96 -9.83 -4.32 -7.82
CA ASP A 96 -9.41 -2.99 -8.29
C ASP A 96 -9.94 -1.85 -7.39
#